data_AF-A0A7H4NX89-F1
#
_entry.id   AF-A0A7H4NX89-F1
#
_cell.length_a   1.000
_cell.length_b   1.000
_cell.length_c   1.000
_cell.angle_alpha   90.00
_cell.angle_beta   90.00
_cell.angle_gamma   90.00
#
_symmetry.space_group_name_H-M   'P 1'
#
loop_
_entity.id
_entity.type
_entity.pdbx_description
1 polymer ?
#
loop_
_entity_poly.entity_id
_entity_poly.type
_entity_poly.pdbx_seq_one_letter_code
_entity_poly.pdbx_strand_id
1 'polypeptide(L)'
;MSRLTHIYSVKKILSLLLLFFFSNTIFASAENGSLNPSHALISGEKTPMATFQQAVNDDLAGRHSEARQKYDALNNGMLAGIVLLPSAVNLAALDRYDEAQRAFTLLRQNGNGRERDYGLLWDLWLTARTWQGGATELQKTLTDKAANYKWFSAYESAIADIYSGKGDEKSVFQLIDSIAFSQAEEKADAVTQAVFFVGGYYQYVINQPQKAQKLYRDYASQLNKSSLERNLVLKEQASLRISQ
;
A
#
# COMPACT_ATOMS: atom_id res chain seq x y z
N MET A 1 -14.95 -37.42 17.50
CA MET A 1 -14.73 -36.83 16.15
C MET A 1 -15.38 -35.45 16.13
N SER A 2 -14.56 -34.39 16.14
CA SER A 2 -15.00 -32.99 16.24
C SER A 2 -14.74 -32.29 14.90
N ARG A 3 -15.74 -31.60 14.35
CA ARG A 3 -15.54 -30.56 13.33
C ARG A 3 -16.53 -29.41 13.54
N LEU A 4 -16.07 -28.44 14.32
CA LEU A 4 -16.13 -26.99 14.07
C LEU A 4 -17.34 -26.45 13.31
N THR A 5 -18.39 -26.12 14.06
CA THR A 5 -19.40 -25.12 13.71
C THR A 5 -18.91 -23.71 14.05
N HIS A 6 -19.16 -22.78 13.12
CA HIS A 6 -19.10 -21.32 13.24
C HIS A 6 -17.73 -20.65 13.48
N ILE A 7 -17.04 -20.34 12.38
CA ILE A 7 -16.20 -19.14 12.29
C ILE A 7 -16.90 -18.19 11.33
N TYR A 8 -17.71 -17.29 11.88
CA TYR A 8 -18.25 -16.14 11.16
C TYR A 8 -17.07 -15.32 10.63
N SER A 9 -16.90 -15.33 9.32
CA SER A 9 -15.69 -14.82 8.68
C SER A 9 -15.67 -13.28 8.67
N VAL A 10 -14.65 -12.72 9.29
CA VAL A 10 -14.19 -11.31 9.23
C VAL A 10 -14.06 -10.80 7.77
N LYS A 11 -14.12 -11.70 6.77
CA LYS A 11 -14.15 -11.38 5.33
C LYS A 11 -15.27 -10.44 4.91
N LYS A 12 -16.39 -10.35 5.65
CA LYS A 12 -17.38 -9.30 5.36
C LYS A 12 -16.92 -7.93 5.81
N ILE A 13 -16.17 -7.78 6.90
CA ILE A 13 -15.83 -6.46 7.45
C ILE A 13 -14.76 -5.75 6.62
N LEU A 14 -13.78 -6.47 6.04
CA LEU A 14 -12.74 -5.82 5.23
C LEU A 14 -13.21 -5.49 3.81
N SER A 15 -14.01 -6.37 3.18
CA SER A 15 -14.67 -6.05 1.90
C SER A 15 -15.78 -5.01 2.08
N LEU A 16 -16.52 -4.99 3.20
CA LEU A 16 -17.45 -3.89 3.49
C LEU A 16 -16.71 -2.60 3.83
N LEU A 17 -15.56 -2.60 4.50
CA LEU A 17 -14.87 -1.34 4.82
C LEU A 17 -14.40 -0.63 3.54
N LEU A 18 -13.92 -1.34 2.53
CA LEU A 18 -13.60 -0.74 1.23
C LEU A 18 -14.85 -0.40 0.38
N LEU A 19 -15.98 -1.11 0.57
CA LEU A 19 -17.24 -0.87 -0.16
C LEU A 19 -18.20 0.13 0.52
N PHE A 20 -18.06 0.47 1.80
CA PHE A 20 -18.93 1.41 2.53
C PHE A 20 -18.41 2.86 2.57
N PHE A 21 -17.27 3.17 1.95
CA PHE A 21 -16.81 4.55 1.82
C PHE A 21 -17.51 5.35 0.70
N PHE A 22 -18.50 4.78 0.03
CA PHE A 22 -19.18 5.36 -1.14
C PHE A 22 -20.69 5.59 -0.96
N SER A 23 -21.11 6.16 0.15
CA SER A 23 -22.42 6.82 0.23
C SER A 23 -22.44 7.89 1.31
N ASN A 24 -22.02 9.10 0.95
CA ASN A 24 -22.72 10.37 1.19
C ASN A 24 -21.78 11.57 0.97
N THR A 25 -21.73 12.05 -0.26
CA THR A 25 -21.50 13.47 -0.54
C THR A 25 -22.53 13.93 -1.56
N ILE A 26 -23.77 14.16 -1.10
CA ILE A 26 -24.65 15.13 -1.75
C ILE A 26 -24.61 16.39 -0.87
N PHE A 27 -23.89 17.39 -1.34
CA PHE A 27 -24.13 18.77 -0.93
C PHE A 27 -25.55 19.14 -1.39
N ALA A 28 -26.46 19.39 -0.45
CA ALA A 28 -27.68 20.14 -0.71
C ALA A 28 -27.58 21.46 0.07
N SER A 29 -27.32 22.52 -0.69
CA SER A 29 -27.54 23.89 -0.28
C SER A 29 -29.01 24.10 0.05
N ALA A 30 -29.33 24.67 1.20
CA ALA A 30 -30.62 25.29 1.46
C ALA A 30 -30.39 26.54 2.33
N GLU A 31 -30.60 27.69 1.71
CA GLU A 31 -30.69 28.99 2.37
C GLU A 31 -31.92 29.09 3.28
N ASN A 32 -31.73 29.87 4.35
CA ASN A 32 -32.70 30.63 5.14
C ASN A 32 -33.61 29.93 6.15
N GLY A 33 -33.19 30.04 7.42
CA GLY A 33 -34.02 29.93 8.60
C GLY A 33 -33.26 30.46 9.83
N SER A 34 -33.34 31.77 10.06
CA SER A 34 -32.85 32.45 11.26
C SER A 34 -33.51 31.89 12.53
N LEU A 35 -32.71 31.58 13.56
CA LEU A 35 -32.93 31.90 14.98
C LEU A 35 -31.70 31.43 15.80
N ASN A 36 -30.96 32.38 16.37
CA ASN A 36 -29.97 32.17 17.44
C ASN A 36 -30.64 32.56 18.78
N PRO A 37 -30.32 31.96 19.94
CA PRO A 37 -28.96 32.12 20.49
C PRO A 37 -28.37 30.94 21.30
N SER A 38 -27.04 30.83 21.21
CA SER A 38 -26.08 30.60 22.30
C SER A 38 -26.34 29.50 23.33
N HIS A 39 -25.68 28.34 23.18
CA HIS A 39 -24.64 27.88 24.11
C HIS A 39 -23.99 26.57 23.63
N ALA A 40 -22.68 26.47 23.89
CA ALA A 40 -21.76 25.36 23.64
C ALA A 40 -21.32 25.16 22.18
N LEU A 41 -20.19 25.80 21.86
CA LEU A 41 -19.17 25.21 20.99
C LEU A 41 -18.87 23.80 21.50
N ILE A 42 -19.58 22.80 20.98
CA ILE A 42 -19.09 21.43 20.98
C ILE A 42 -17.92 21.49 20.00
N SER A 43 -16.69 21.55 20.52
CA SER A 43 -15.51 21.30 19.70
C SER A 43 -15.76 19.96 19.02
N GLY A 44 -15.89 19.98 17.69
CA GLY A 44 -16.19 18.80 16.90
C GLY A 44 -15.05 17.80 17.00
N GLU A 45 -15.04 16.97 18.05
CA GLU A 45 -14.16 15.82 18.15
C GLU A 45 -14.50 14.89 17.00
N LYS A 46 -13.65 14.92 15.96
CA LYS A 46 -13.70 13.92 14.90
C LYS A 46 -13.41 12.58 15.56
N THR A 47 -14.33 11.63 15.36
CA THR A 47 -14.14 10.26 15.86
C THR A 47 -12.83 9.68 15.30
N PRO A 48 -12.17 8.75 16.00
CA PRO A 48 -10.96 8.09 15.48
C PRO A 48 -11.11 7.55 14.06
N MET A 49 -12.31 7.06 13.70
CA MET A 49 -12.60 6.58 12.35
C MET A 49 -12.64 7.71 11.31
N ALA A 50 -13.24 8.86 11.63
CA ALA A 50 -13.24 10.02 10.73
C ALA A 50 -11.81 10.55 10.50
N THR A 51 -10.99 10.58 11.56
CA THR A 51 -9.57 10.93 11.45
C THR A 51 -8.81 9.93 10.60
N PHE A 52 -9.07 8.63 10.74
CA PHE A 52 -8.45 7.58 9.93
C PHE A 52 -8.81 7.72 8.45
N GLN A 53 -10.08 7.92 8.14
CA GLN A 53 -10.53 8.11 6.76
C GLN A 53 -9.91 9.36 6.13
N GLN A 54 -9.77 10.44 6.89
CA GLN A 54 -9.10 11.64 6.42
C GLN A 54 -7.59 11.39 6.19
N ALA A 55 -6.93 10.60 7.05
CA ALA A 55 -5.53 10.20 6.86
C ALA A 55 -5.33 9.47 5.53
N VAL A 56 -6.17 8.46 5.25
CA VAL A 56 -6.12 7.70 3.99
C VAL A 56 -6.38 8.61 2.79
N ASN A 57 -7.39 9.48 2.86
CA ASN A 57 -7.71 10.41 1.76
C ASN A 57 -6.58 11.41 1.49
N ASP A 58 -5.91 11.90 2.53
CA ASP A 58 -4.73 12.76 2.38
C ASP A 58 -3.58 11.99 1.71
N ASP A 59 -3.34 10.76 2.12
CA ASP A 59 -2.28 9.90 1.58
C ASP A 59 -2.51 9.55 0.10
N LEU A 60 -3.75 9.19 -0.26
CA LEU A 60 -4.18 8.91 -1.64
C LEU A 60 -4.18 10.18 -2.51
N ALA A 61 -4.21 11.37 -1.91
CA ALA A 61 -4.06 12.64 -2.62
C ALA A 61 -2.59 13.13 -2.67
N GLY A 62 -1.64 12.36 -2.17
CA GLY A 62 -0.21 12.73 -2.13
C GLY A 62 0.16 13.70 -1.00
N ARG A 63 -0.78 14.03 -0.11
CA ARG A 63 -0.57 14.86 1.09
C ARG A 63 -0.02 14.00 2.24
N HIS A 64 1.14 13.40 2.01
CA HIS A 64 1.72 12.40 2.91
C HIS A 64 2.05 12.96 4.30
N SER A 65 2.51 14.21 4.39
CA SER A 65 2.82 14.88 5.66
C SER A 65 1.57 15.12 6.51
N GLU A 66 0.47 15.54 5.88
CA GLU A 66 -0.82 15.75 6.53
C GLU A 66 -1.44 14.43 6.97
N ALA A 67 -1.28 13.37 6.19
CA ALA A 67 -1.70 12.02 6.54
C ALA A 67 -0.90 11.48 7.75
N ARG A 68 0.42 11.70 7.78
CA ARG A 68 1.31 11.27 8.88
C ARG A 68 0.87 11.77 10.23
N GLN A 69 0.54 13.07 10.33
CA GLN A 69 0.04 13.66 11.58
C GLN A 69 -1.21 12.94 12.11
N LYS A 70 -2.09 12.50 11.21
CA LYS A 70 -3.33 11.79 11.57
C LYS A 70 -3.05 10.34 11.94
N TYR A 71 -2.17 9.64 11.22
CA TYR A 71 -1.74 8.30 11.60
C TYR A 71 -1.02 8.29 12.96
N ASP A 72 -0.19 9.29 13.25
CA ASP A 72 0.46 9.46 14.55
C ASP A 72 -0.55 9.66 15.68
N ALA A 73 -1.57 10.50 15.46
CA ALA A 73 -2.65 10.73 16.42
C ALA A 73 -3.51 9.48 16.70
N LEU A 74 -3.55 8.53 15.76
CA LEU A 74 -4.30 7.27 15.88
C LEU A 74 -3.45 6.11 16.41
N ASN A 75 -2.14 6.32 16.56
CA ASN A 75 -1.23 5.27 16.98
C ASN A 75 -1.56 4.80 18.41
N ASN A 76 -1.41 3.49 18.66
CA ASN A 76 -1.75 2.84 19.94
C ASN A 76 -3.22 2.93 20.38
N GLY A 77 -4.13 3.43 19.54
CA GLY A 77 -5.57 3.49 19.82
C GLY A 77 -6.33 2.23 19.38
N MET A 78 -7.66 2.24 19.52
CA MET A 78 -8.53 1.12 19.12
C MET A 78 -8.43 0.75 17.63
N LEU A 79 -7.95 1.67 16.79
CA LEU A 79 -7.77 1.47 15.35
C LEU A 79 -6.32 1.10 14.97
N ALA A 80 -5.43 0.87 15.94
CA ALA A 80 -4.01 0.60 15.67
C ALA A 80 -3.79 -0.55 14.67
N GLY A 81 -4.63 -1.59 14.71
CA GLY A 81 -4.57 -2.70 13.76
C GLY A 81 -4.84 -2.29 12.31
N ILE A 82 -5.90 -1.51 12.05
CA ILE A 82 -6.27 -1.10 10.69
C ILE A 82 -5.42 0.08 10.17
N VAL A 83 -4.84 0.87 11.07
CA VAL A 83 -3.95 1.99 10.76
C VAL A 83 -2.56 1.52 10.32
N LEU A 84 -2.11 0.36 10.83
CA LEU A 84 -0.73 -0.09 10.70
C LEU A 84 -0.22 -0.12 9.25
N LEU A 85 -0.97 -0.76 8.35
CA LEU A 85 -0.57 -0.90 6.94
C LEU A 85 -0.47 0.45 6.22
N PRO A 86 -1.54 1.28 6.13
CA PRO A 86 -1.43 2.54 5.41
C PRO A 86 -0.45 3.52 6.06
N SER A 87 -0.31 3.49 7.40
CA SER A 87 0.73 4.25 8.10
C SER A 87 2.15 3.81 7.73
N ALA A 88 2.40 2.51 7.52
CA ALA A 88 3.71 1.99 7.11
C ALA A 88 4.08 2.47 5.69
N VAL A 89 3.12 2.45 4.77
CA VAL A 89 3.30 2.95 3.39
C VAL A 89 3.55 4.45 3.39
N ASN A 90 2.81 5.21 4.20
CA ASN A 90 3.01 6.64 4.38
C ASN A 90 4.42 6.99 4.87
N LEU A 91 5.00 6.19 5.79
CA LEU A 91 6.39 6.36 6.21
C LEU A 91 7.38 6.19 5.04
N ALA A 92 7.16 5.20 4.18
CA ALA A 92 7.97 5.01 2.98
C ALA A 92 7.78 6.17 1.97
N ALA A 93 6.56 6.68 1.81
CA ALA A 93 6.27 7.84 0.96
C ALA A 93 7.00 9.11 1.41
N LEU A 94 7.22 9.25 2.72
CA LEU A 94 7.97 10.33 3.36
C LEU A 94 9.49 10.07 3.45
N ASP A 95 9.99 9.00 2.81
CA ASP A 95 11.39 8.59 2.84
C ASP A 95 11.92 8.27 4.25
N ARG A 96 11.03 8.00 5.21
CA ARG A 96 11.34 7.57 6.58
C ARG A 96 11.56 6.05 6.61
N TYR A 97 12.52 5.58 5.82
CA TYR A 97 12.67 4.15 5.49
C TYR A 97 12.94 3.26 6.70
N ASP A 98 13.73 3.71 7.69
CA ASP A 98 13.98 2.94 8.91
C ASP A 98 12.69 2.71 9.73
N GLU A 99 11.81 3.71 9.76
CA GLU A 99 10.52 3.61 10.44
C GLU A 99 9.55 2.75 9.66
N ALA A 100 9.52 2.88 8.33
CA ALA A 100 8.74 2.02 7.45
C ALA A 100 9.16 0.55 7.64
N GLN A 101 10.46 0.25 7.67
CA GLN A 101 11.00 -1.11 7.87
C GLN A 101 10.54 -1.72 9.20
N ARG A 102 10.54 -0.93 10.29
CA ARG A 102 10.01 -1.37 11.59
C ARG A 102 8.51 -1.64 11.51
N ALA A 103 7.74 -0.75 10.89
CA ALA A 103 6.29 -0.89 10.75
C ALA A 103 5.90 -2.13 9.91
N PHE A 104 6.57 -2.38 8.78
CA PHE A 104 6.35 -3.58 7.97
C PHE A 104 6.80 -4.86 8.70
N THR A 105 7.81 -4.79 9.56
CA THR A 105 8.17 -5.94 10.41
C THR A 105 7.05 -6.28 11.40
N LEU A 106 6.43 -5.29 12.02
CA LEU A 106 5.24 -5.52 12.86
C LEU A 106 4.06 -6.06 12.05
N LEU A 107 3.85 -5.54 10.83
CA LEU A 107 2.79 -6.01 9.93
C LEU A 107 3.00 -7.49 9.55
N ARG A 108 4.24 -7.91 9.27
CA ARG A 108 4.55 -9.31 8.97
C ARG A 108 4.33 -10.26 10.15
N GLN A 109 4.48 -9.76 11.37
CA GLN A 109 4.29 -10.55 12.61
C GLN A 109 2.81 -10.68 12.98
N ASN A 110 2.03 -9.62 12.79
CA ASN A 110 0.67 -9.51 13.34
C ASN A 110 -0.43 -9.51 12.27
N GLY A 111 -0.08 -9.28 11.01
CA GLY A 111 -1.01 -9.17 9.91
C GLY A 111 -1.56 -10.51 9.42
N ASN A 112 -2.66 -10.44 8.69
CA ASN A 112 -3.20 -11.59 7.97
C ASN A 112 -2.30 -12.00 6.79
N GLY A 113 -2.65 -13.10 6.10
CA GLY A 113 -1.82 -13.63 5.00
C GLY A 113 -1.46 -12.61 3.91
N ARG A 114 -2.41 -11.74 3.53
CA ARG A 114 -2.17 -10.68 2.52
C ARG A 114 -1.30 -9.57 3.07
N GLU A 115 -1.59 -9.08 4.28
CA GLU A 115 -0.83 -8.01 4.92
C GLU A 115 0.63 -8.43 5.16
N ARG A 116 0.85 -9.70 5.49
CA ARG A 116 2.17 -10.27 5.64
C ARG A 116 2.92 -10.30 4.31
N ASP A 117 2.32 -10.82 3.25
CA ASP A 117 2.94 -10.86 1.92
C ASP A 117 3.29 -9.45 1.43
N TYR A 118 2.38 -8.50 1.60
CA TYR A 118 2.61 -7.09 1.32
C TYR A 118 3.83 -6.54 2.08
N GLY A 119 3.92 -6.82 3.39
CA GLY A 119 5.09 -6.46 4.20
C GLY A 119 6.39 -7.15 3.78
N LEU A 120 6.34 -8.34 3.20
CA LEU A 120 7.50 -9.06 2.66
C LEU A 120 8.01 -8.40 1.36
N LEU A 121 7.11 -7.95 0.48
CA LEU A 121 7.50 -7.18 -0.70
C LEU A 121 8.16 -5.85 -0.33
N TRP A 122 7.61 -5.17 0.68
CA TRP A 122 8.23 -3.96 1.23
C TRP A 122 9.61 -4.21 1.84
N ASP A 123 9.83 -5.35 2.53
CA ASP A 123 11.15 -5.72 3.03
C ASP A 123 12.17 -5.87 1.88
N LEU A 124 11.77 -6.48 0.76
CA LEU A 124 12.63 -6.58 -0.45
C LEU A 124 12.90 -5.20 -1.06
N TRP A 125 11.86 -4.39 -1.24
CA TRP A 125 11.97 -3.08 -1.87
C TRP A 125 12.82 -2.12 -1.03
N LEU A 126 12.57 -2.03 0.28
CA LEU A 126 13.34 -1.17 1.19
C LEU A 126 14.79 -1.63 1.26
N THR A 127 15.04 -2.94 1.35
CA THR A 127 16.40 -3.50 1.31
C THR A 127 17.15 -3.04 0.06
N ALA A 128 16.52 -3.10 -1.12
CA ALA A 128 17.13 -2.63 -2.36
C ALA A 128 17.30 -1.10 -2.39
N ARG A 129 16.26 -0.36 -2.02
CA ARG A 129 16.23 1.12 -2.09
C ARG A 129 17.30 1.78 -1.22
N THR A 130 17.55 1.20 -0.05
CA THR A 130 18.50 1.75 0.94
C THR A 130 19.84 1.04 0.93
N TRP A 131 20.10 0.16 -0.05
CA TRP A 131 21.35 -0.58 -0.12
C TRP A 131 22.53 0.36 -0.37
N GLN A 132 23.61 0.18 0.40
CA GLN A 132 24.84 0.96 0.27
C GLN A 132 26.05 0.08 -0.13
N GLY A 133 25.88 -1.25 -0.19
CA GLY A 133 26.93 -2.20 -0.55
C GLY A 133 27.02 -2.49 -2.06
N GLY A 134 27.72 -3.55 -2.44
CA GLY A 134 27.86 -3.96 -3.83
C GLY A 134 26.62 -4.64 -4.41
N ALA A 135 26.45 -4.61 -5.73
CA ALA A 135 25.31 -5.22 -6.43
C ALA A 135 25.23 -6.74 -6.23
N THR A 136 26.38 -7.44 -6.22
CA THR A 136 26.44 -8.89 -5.97
C THR A 136 25.96 -9.25 -4.57
N GLU A 137 26.31 -8.44 -3.58
CA GLU A 137 25.91 -8.62 -2.18
C GLU A 137 24.41 -8.35 -2.02
N LEU A 138 23.90 -7.29 -2.66
CA LEU A 138 22.46 -7.01 -2.71
C LEU A 138 21.70 -8.21 -3.31
N GLN A 139 22.13 -8.69 -4.48
CA GLN A 139 21.46 -9.81 -5.15
C GLN A 139 21.43 -11.05 -4.26
N LYS A 140 22.54 -11.36 -3.57
CA LYS A 140 22.59 -12.46 -2.61
C LYS A 140 21.59 -12.25 -1.47
N THR A 141 21.59 -11.07 -0.83
CA THR A 141 20.66 -10.74 0.26
C THR A 141 19.20 -10.86 -0.16
N LEU A 142 18.83 -10.35 -1.33
CA LEU A 142 17.46 -10.44 -1.85
C LEU A 142 17.07 -11.88 -2.17
N THR A 143 17.99 -12.66 -2.74
CA THR A 143 17.78 -14.09 -3.03
C THR A 143 17.56 -14.89 -1.75
N ASP A 144 18.40 -14.67 -0.73
CA ASP A 144 18.29 -15.33 0.57
C ASP A 144 16.98 -14.96 1.28
N LYS A 145 16.58 -13.69 1.23
CA LYS A 145 15.27 -13.23 1.75
C LYS A 145 14.11 -13.94 1.04
N ALA A 146 14.03 -13.83 -0.28
CA ALA A 146 12.94 -14.40 -1.08
C ALA A 146 12.81 -15.91 -0.90
N ALA A 147 13.93 -16.65 -0.79
CA ALA A 147 13.94 -18.09 -0.57
C ALA A 147 13.39 -18.51 0.81
N ASN A 148 13.48 -17.64 1.82
CA ASN A 148 13.03 -17.92 3.18
C ASN A 148 11.61 -17.42 3.47
N TYR A 149 11.01 -16.68 2.55
CA TYR A 149 9.65 -16.17 2.69
C TYR A 149 8.60 -17.20 2.35
N LYS A 150 7.45 -17.10 3.01
CA LYS A 150 6.29 -17.97 2.81
C LYS A 150 5.12 -17.14 2.33
N TRP A 151 4.88 -17.21 1.02
CA TRP A 151 3.85 -16.48 0.32
C TRP A 151 2.49 -17.16 0.44
N PHE A 152 1.46 -16.36 0.68
CA PHE A 152 0.06 -16.74 0.57
C PHE A 152 -0.48 -16.47 -0.86
N SER A 153 -0.07 -15.36 -1.47
CA SER A 153 -0.49 -14.90 -2.79
C SER A 153 0.50 -15.33 -3.87
N ALA A 154 -0.03 -15.91 -4.95
CA ALA A 154 0.78 -16.36 -6.08
C ALA A 154 1.46 -15.19 -6.82
N TYR A 155 0.76 -14.08 -7.05
CA TYR A 155 1.34 -12.95 -7.78
C TYR A 155 2.39 -12.18 -6.95
N GLU A 156 2.22 -12.10 -5.62
CA GLU A 156 3.22 -11.49 -4.74
C GLU A 156 4.48 -12.36 -4.65
N SER A 157 4.32 -13.69 -4.64
CA SER A 157 5.45 -14.62 -4.81
C SER A 157 6.18 -14.39 -6.15
N ALA A 158 5.44 -14.20 -7.24
CA ALA A 158 6.05 -13.97 -8.55
C ALA A 158 6.81 -12.62 -8.62
N ILE A 159 6.31 -11.58 -7.94
CA ILE A 159 7.06 -10.32 -7.79
C ILE A 159 8.37 -10.57 -7.03
N ALA A 160 8.34 -11.34 -5.94
CA ALA A 160 9.54 -11.68 -5.19
C ALA A 160 10.54 -12.51 -5.99
N ASP A 161 10.07 -13.39 -6.89
CA ASP A 161 10.93 -14.15 -7.78
C ASP A 161 11.77 -13.24 -8.70
N ILE A 162 11.23 -12.09 -9.15
CA ILE A 162 11.99 -11.08 -9.89
C ILE A 162 13.17 -10.56 -9.05
N TYR A 163 12.93 -10.22 -7.77
CA TYR A 163 13.99 -9.74 -6.87
C TYR A 163 15.09 -10.79 -6.63
N SER A 164 14.74 -12.08 -6.70
CA SER A 164 15.71 -13.18 -6.63
C SER A 164 16.37 -13.54 -7.97
N GLY A 165 16.03 -12.86 -9.06
CA GLY A 165 16.54 -13.14 -10.41
C GLY A 165 15.96 -14.38 -11.07
N LYS A 166 14.85 -14.93 -10.55
CA LYS A 166 14.19 -16.16 -11.04
C LYS A 166 12.94 -15.89 -11.87
N GLY A 167 12.46 -14.65 -11.89
CA GLY A 167 11.25 -14.24 -12.59
C GLY A 167 11.48 -13.05 -13.51
N ASP A 168 10.43 -12.70 -14.27
CA ASP A 168 10.42 -11.56 -15.18
C ASP A 168 9.08 -10.80 -15.11
N GLU A 169 9.11 -9.55 -15.57
CA GLU A 169 7.95 -8.64 -15.59
C GLU A 169 6.72 -9.27 -16.25
N LYS A 170 6.91 -9.89 -17.43
CA LYS A 170 5.81 -10.42 -18.23
C LYS A 170 5.10 -11.55 -17.49
N SER A 171 5.85 -12.45 -16.86
CA SER A 171 5.29 -13.55 -16.07
C SER A 171 4.42 -13.06 -14.90
N VAL A 172 4.81 -11.96 -14.23
CA VAL A 172 3.99 -11.36 -13.15
C VAL A 172 2.65 -10.85 -13.67
N PHE A 173 2.64 -10.04 -14.73
CA PHE A 173 1.41 -9.47 -15.24
C PHE A 173 0.50 -10.52 -15.88
N GLN A 174 1.07 -11.53 -16.56
CA GLN A 174 0.30 -12.68 -17.05
C GLN A 174 -0.36 -13.47 -15.92
N LEU A 175 0.34 -13.65 -14.79
CA LEU A 175 -0.23 -14.30 -13.62
C LEU A 175 -1.40 -13.48 -13.04
N ILE A 176 -1.24 -12.15 -12.91
CA ILE A 176 -2.33 -11.27 -12.47
C ILE A 176 -3.53 -11.38 -13.42
N ASP A 177 -3.30 -11.38 -14.73
CA ASP A 177 -4.37 -11.54 -15.72
C ASP A 177 -5.10 -12.88 -15.64
N SER A 178 -4.42 -13.93 -15.18
CA SER A 178 -4.99 -15.28 -15.02
C SER A 178 -5.80 -15.47 -13.73
N ILE A 179 -5.66 -14.58 -12.75
CA ILE A 179 -6.37 -14.67 -11.48
C ILE A 179 -7.81 -14.17 -11.65
N ALA A 180 -8.77 -14.97 -11.19
CA ALA A 180 -10.17 -14.56 -11.10
C ALA A 180 -10.38 -13.65 -9.88
N PHE A 181 -10.37 -12.34 -10.12
CA PHE A 181 -10.72 -11.33 -9.11
C PHE A 181 -12.23 -11.20 -8.96
N SER A 182 -12.68 -10.84 -7.75
CA SER A 182 -14.12 -10.66 -7.50
C SER A 182 -14.62 -9.32 -8.03
N GLN A 183 -13.75 -8.31 -8.10
CA GLN A 183 -14.04 -6.96 -8.57
C GLN A 183 -12.90 -6.45 -9.47
N ALA A 184 -13.22 -5.55 -10.40
CA ALA A 184 -12.23 -4.97 -11.31
C ALA A 184 -11.17 -4.14 -10.55
N GLU A 185 -11.59 -3.50 -9.46
CA GLU A 185 -10.75 -2.69 -8.57
C GLU A 185 -9.67 -3.53 -7.88
N GLU A 186 -9.98 -4.78 -7.51
CA GLU A 186 -9.00 -5.70 -6.91
C GLU A 186 -7.90 -6.06 -7.92
N LYS A 187 -8.27 -6.26 -9.19
CA LYS A 187 -7.29 -6.49 -10.25
C LYS A 187 -6.42 -5.25 -10.48
N ALA A 188 -7.05 -4.07 -10.58
CA ALA A 188 -6.34 -2.82 -10.78
C ALA A 188 -5.38 -2.50 -9.61
N ASP A 189 -5.76 -2.85 -8.38
CA ASP A 189 -4.89 -2.74 -7.20
C ASP A 189 -3.67 -3.65 -7.31
N ALA A 190 -3.87 -4.94 -7.64
CA ALA A 190 -2.77 -5.88 -7.86
C ALA A 190 -1.81 -5.43 -8.99
N VAL A 191 -2.35 -4.88 -10.08
CA VAL A 191 -1.55 -4.29 -11.16
C VAL A 191 -0.74 -3.09 -10.64
N THR A 192 -1.35 -2.20 -9.85
CA THR A 192 -0.67 -1.01 -9.32
C THR A 192 0.46 -1.39 -8.37
N GLN A 193 0.19 -2.35 -7.48
CA GLN A 193 1.18 -2.95 -6.59
C GLN A 193 2.36 -3.54 -7.40
N ALA A 194 2.07 -4.37 -8.41
CA ALA A 194 3.09 -4.99 -9.25
C ALA A 194 3.93 -3.94 -10.00
N VAL A 195 3.30 -2.91 -10.57
CA VAL A 195 3.99 -1.81 -11.25
C VAL A 195 4.98 -1.13 -10.30
N PHE A 196 4.58 -0.84 -9.06
CA PHE A 196 5.47 -0.22 -8.08
C PHE A 196 6.67 -1.09 -7.73
N PHE A 197 6.43 -2.35 -7.35
CA PHE A 197 7.53 -3.23 -6.92
C PHE A 197 8.44 -3.66 -8.07
N VAL A 198 7.91 -3.97 -9.25
CA VAL A 198 8.74 -4.30 -10.43
C VAL A 198 9.53 -3.08 -10.90
N GLY A 199 8.94 -1.88 -10.84
CA GLY A 199 9.67 -0.65 -11.09
C GLY A 199 10.80 -0.41 -10.09
N GLY A 200 10.56 -0.70 -8.81
CA GLY A 200 11.59 -0.71 -7.76
C GLY A 200 12.74 -1.66 -8.05
N TYR A 201 12.46 -2.89 -8.49
CA TYR A 201 13.48 -3.83 -8.93
C TYR A 201 14.35 -3.27 -10.06
N TYR A 202 13.71 -2.70 -11.09
CA TYR A 202 14.44 -2.12 -12.21
C TYR A 202 15.34 -0.95 -11.79
N GLN A 203 14.88 -0.10 -10.87
CA GLN A 203 15.68 1.03 -10.41
C GLN A 203 16.81 0.59 -9.48
N TYR A 204 16.50 -0.22 -8.47
CA TYR A 204 17.36 -0.39 -7.29
C TYR A 204 18.14 -1.68 -7.27
N VAL A 205 17.73 -2.71 -8.02
CA VAL A 205 18.41 -4.01 -8.03
C VAL A 205 19.31 -4.17 -9.25
N ILE A 206 18.76 -3.95 -10.45
CA ILE A 206 19.52 -4.13 -11.70
C ILE A 206 20.01 -2.82 -12.32
N ASN A 207 19.72 -1.67 -11.70
CA ASN A 207 20.13 -0.34 -12.14
C ASN A 207 19.79 -0.05 -13.62
N GLN A 208 18.55 -0.33 -14.01
CA GLN A 208 17.98 -0.07 -15.34
C GLN A 208 16.79 0.92 -15.23
N PRO A 209 17.05 2.19 -14.84
CA PRO A 209 16.00 3.20 -14.64
C PRO A 209 15.12 3.44 -15.88
N GLN A 210 15.67 3.24 -17.09
CA GLN A 210 14.92 3.36 -18.33
C GLN A 210 13.81 2.31 -18.47
N LYS A 211 14.03 1.08 -17.95
CA LYS A 211 12.99 0.05 -17.92
C LYS A 211 11.88 0.40 -16.93
N ALA A 212 12.24 0.91 -15.75
CA ALA A 212 11.26 1.41 -14.79
C ALA A 212 10.42 2.56 -15.38
N GLN A 213 11.07 3.52 -16.04
CA GLN A 213 10.37 4.64 -16.67
C GLN A 213 9.39 4.16 -17.76
N LYS A 214 9.80 3.18 -18.57
CA LYS A 214 8.92 2.55 -19.57
C LYS A 214 7.73 1.86 -18.91
N LEU A 215 7.96 1.01 -17.90
CA LEU A 215 6.92 0.32 -17.14
C LEU A 215 5.88 1.31 -16.58
N TYR A 216 6.33 2.37 -15.91
CA TYR A 216 5.42 3.37 -15.33
C TYR A 216 4.60 4.11 -16.39
N ARG A 217 5.15 4.36 -17.58
CA ARG A 217 4.39 4.96 -18.69
C ARG A 217 3.36 4.01 -19.27
N ASP A 218 3.75 2.76 -19.51
CA ASP A 218 2.89 1.76 -20.16
C ASP A 218 1.66 1.43 -19.30
N TYR A 219 1.79 1.49 -17.98
CA TYR A 219 0.69 1.23 -17.04
C TYR A 219 0.01 2.48 -16.46
N ALA A 220 0.36 3.70 -16.91
CA ALA A 220 -0.12 4.95 -16.30
C ALA A 220 -1.66 5.07 -16.26
N SER A 221 -2.36 4.59 -17.29
CA SER A 221 -3.82 4.61 -17.37
C SER A 221 -4.51 3.48 -16.59
N GLN A 222 -3.74 2.48 -16.12
CA GLN A 222 -4.23 1.28 -15.44
C GLN A 222 -4.06 1.36 -13.92
N LEU A 223 -3.36 2.39 -13.41
CA LEU A 223 -3.15 2.55 -11.97
C LEU A 223 -4.46 2.84 -11.24
N ASN A 224 -4.72 2.05 -10.20
CA ASN A 224 -5.88 2.20 -9.33
C ASN A 224 -5.74 3.49 -8.50
N LYS A 225 -6.74 4.37 -8.58
CA LYS A 225 -6.77 5.64 -7.83
C LYS A 225 -6.82 5.48 -6.31
N SER A 226 -7.24 4.31 -5.84
CA SER A 226 -7.37 3.98 -4.42
C SER A 226 -6.25 3.07 -3.89
N SER A 227 -5.28 2.71 -4.74
CA SER A 227 -4.08 1.97 -4.32
C SER A 227 -3.11 2.91 -3.59
N LEU A 228 -2.52 2.42 -2.51
CA LEU A 228 -1.52 3.16 -1.73
C LEU A 228 -0.22 3.36 -2.53
N GLU A 229 0.08 2.48 -3.48
CA GLU A 229 1.28 2.56 -4.31
C GLU A 229 1.16 3.59 -5.43
N ARG A 230 -0.06 4.03 -5.79
CA ARG A 230 -0.23 4.92 -6.94
C ARG A 230 0.62 6.19 -6.83
N ASN A 231 0.57 6.88 -5.70
CA ASN A 231 1.37 8.10 -5.53
C ASN A 231 2.87 7.81 -5.45
N LEU A 232 3.25 6.63 -4.97
CA LEU A 232 4.64 6.18 -4.99
C LEU A 232 5.12 5.95 -6.43
N VAL A 233 4.32 5.28 -7.28
CA VAL A 233 4.62 5.14 -8.72
C VAL A 233 4.79 6.51 -9.38
N LEU A 234 3.92 7.48 -9.07
CA LEU A 234 4.02 8.84 -9.61
C LEU A 234 5.28 9.57 -9.12
N LYS A 235 5.64 9.42 -7.83
CA LYS A 235 6.87 9.97 -7.24
C LYS A 235 8.12 9.40 -7.93
N GLU A 236 8.18 8.08 -8.07
CA GLU A 236 9.28 7.36 -8.74
C GLU A 236 9.37 7.72 -10.23
N GLN A 237 8.23 7.86 -10.91
CA GLN A 237 8.23 8.31 -12.30
C GLN A 237 8.74 9.75 -12.45
N ALA A 238 8.38 10.64 -11.51
CA ALA A 238 8.82 12.03 -11.52
C ALA A 238 10.33 12.15 -11.26
N SER A 239 10.88 11.41 -10.30
CA SER A 239 12.32 11.42 -10.00
C SER A 239 13.16 10.99 -11.22
N LEU A 240 12.71 9.97 -11.96
CA LEU A 240 13.37 9.48 -13.17
C LEU A 240 13.37 10.47 -14.34
N ARG A 241 12.45 11.44 -14.38
CA ARG A 241 12.46 12.50 -15.41
C ARG A 241 13.46 13.60 -15.12
N ILE A 242 13.79 13.84 -13.85
CA ILE A 242 14.71 14.89 -13.42
C ILE A 242 16.17 14.44 -13.61
N SER A 243 16.42 13.12 -13.61
CA SER A 243 17.75 12.54 -13.81
C SER A 243 18.17 12.33 -15.28
N GLN A 244 17.36 12.81 -16.25
CA GLN A 244 17.62 12.74 -17.70
C GLN A 244 17.99 14.13 -18.22
#